data_AF-A0A259CSI4-F1
#
_entry.id   AF-A0A259CSI4-F1
#
_cell.length_a   1.000
_cell.length_b   1.000
_cell.length_c   1.000
_cell.angle_alpha   90.00
_cell.angle_beta   90.00
_cell.angle_gamma   90.00
#
_symmetry.space_group_name_H-M   'P 1'
#
loop_
_entity.id
_entity.type
_entity.pdbx_description
1 polymer ?
#
loop_
_entity_poly.entity_id
_entity_poly.type
_entity_poly.pdbx_seq_one_letter_code
_entity_poly.pdbx_strand_id
1 'polypeptide(L)'
;NAAIQAASAGEAGRGFTVVAEEVQRLAERSSEATKQIGAIVKTIQTDTNSAVAAMEKSTEGVVEGAQLSDAAGRALAEIENVTNNLARLIESISSATEAQTQVASQVTKNMQQIQEITTQTTEGTKVTATSVGQLTTLAKDLRESVAGFKLA
;
A
#
# COMPACT_ATOMS: atom_id res chain seq x y z
N ASN A 1 -27.70 75.92 25.24
CA ASN A 1 -27.15 77.30 25.26
C ASN A 1 -27.79 78.24 24.25
N ALA A 2 -27.86 77.93 22.95
CA ALA A 2 -28.48 78.80 21.95
C ALA A 2 -30.00 79.01 22.12
N ALA A 3 -30.78 77.94 22.35
CA ALA A 3 -32.23 78.04 22.61
C ALA A 3 -32.56 78.81 23.91
N ILE A 4 -31.71 78.68 24.93
CA ILE A 4 -31.82 79.40 26.21
C ILE A 4 -31.58 80.91 26.02
N GLN A 5 -30.56 81.28 25.24
CA GLN A 5 -30.26 82.68 24.90
C GLN A 5 -31.34 83.30 24.00
N ALA A 6 -31.94 82.53 23.08
CA ALA A 6 -33.02 82.98 22.21
C ALA A 6 -34.34 83.25 22.97
N ALA A 7 -34.66 82.43 23.99
CA ALA A 7 -35.80 82.67 24.88
C ALA A 7 -35.66 83.98 25.69
N SER A 8 -34.43 84.40 25.99
CA SER A 8 -34.15 85.66 26.70
C SER A 8 -34.32 86.92 25.84
N ALA A 9 -34.44 86.80 24.51
CA ALA A 9 -34.55 87.91 23.55
C ALA A 9 -36.01 88.25 23.14
N GLY A 10 -37.01 87.58 23.70
CA GLY A 10 -38.44 87.87 23.43
C GLY A 10 -38.85 87.64 21.97
N GLU A 11 -39.67 88.53 21.38
CA GLU A 11 -40.17 88.38 20.00
C GLU A 11 -39.06 88.37 18.94
N ALA A 12 -37.95 89.10 19.15
CA ALA A 12 -36.83 89.12 18.21
C ALA A 12 -36.05 87.79 18.17
N GLY A 13 -36.17 86.96 19.21
CA GLY A 13 -35.48 85.67 19.35
C GLY A 13 -36.20 84.47 18.74
N ARG A 14 -37.47 84.61 18.32
CA ARG A 14 -38.31 83.49 17.84
C ARG A 14 -37.68 82.71 16.68
N GLY A 15 -37.08 83.40 15.71
CA GLY A 15 -36.38 82.76 14.59
C GLY A 15 -35.13 82.00 15.04
N PHE A 16 -34.39 82.52 16.03
CA PHE A 16 -33.22 81.85 16.60
C PHE A 16 -33.58 80.64 17.46
N THR A 17 -34.72 80.66 18.15
CA THR A 17 -35.20 79.50 18.93
C THR A 17 -35.50 78.31 18.01
N VAL A 18 -36.21 78.53 16.89
CA VAL A 18 -36.54 77.48 15.93
C VAL A 18 -35.27 76.88 15.29
N VAL A 19 -34.30 77.73 14.93
CA VAL A 19 -33.02 77.26 14.38
C VAL A 19 -32.23 76.48 15.43
N ALA A 20 -32.21 76.92 16.69
CA ALA A 20 -31.52 76.22 17.77
C ALA A 20 -32.14 74.85 18.08
N GLU A 21 -33.47 74.74 18.08
CA GLU A 21 -34.19 73.46 18.23
C GLU A 21 -33.90 72.51 17.07
N GLU A 22 -33.87 73.01 15.82
CA GLU A 22 -33.56 72.17 14.66
C GLU A 22 -32.11 71.71 14.63
N VAL A 23 -31.16 72.55 15.07
CA VAL A 23 -29.75 72.16 15.25
C VAL A 23 -29.60 71.11 16.35
N GLN A 24 -30.31 71.25 17.48
CA GLN A 24 -30.30 70.25 18.54
C GLN A 24 -30.86 68.91 18.05
N ARG A 25 -32.00 68.94 17.34
CA ARG A 25 -32.62 67.75 16.76
C ARG A 25 -31.71 67.06 15.73
N LEU A 26 -30.99 67.83 14.91
CA LEU A 26 -30.03 67.31 13.95
C LEU A 26 -28.78 66.70 14.65
N ALA A 27 -28.33 67.33 15.74
CA ALA A 27 -27.22 66.82 16.55
C ALA A 27 -27.58 65.52 17.26
N GLU A 28 -28.79 65.42 17.83
CA GLU A 28 -29.32 64.19 18.43
C GLU A 28 -29.44 63.07 17.39
N ARG A 29 -30.00 63.36 16.21
CA ARG A 29 -30.06 62.40 15.09
C ARG A 29 -28.68 61.96 14.61
N SER A 30 -27.71 62.88 14.50
CA SER A 30 -26.33 62.55 14.13
C SER A 30 -25.64 61.70 15.19
N SER A 31 -25.84 62.01 16.46
CA SER A 31 -25.30 61.21 17.57
C SER A 31 -25.88 59.81 17.59
N GLU A 32 -27.18 59.65 17.34
CA GLU A 32 -27.84 58.34 17.27
C GLU A 32 -27.34 57.53 16.08
N ALA A 33 -27.26 58.14 14.89
CA ALA A 33 -26.67 57.50 13.71
C ALA A 33 -25.21 57.06 13.96
N THR A 34 -24.42 57.90 14.65
CA THR A 34 -23.03 57.57 15.00
C THR A 34 -22.95 56.37 15.95
N LYS A 35 -23.85 56.26 16.94
CA LYS A 35 -23.93 55.10 17.83
C LYS A 35 -24.28 53.82 17.07
N GLN A 36 -25.24 53.90 16.14
CA GLN A 36 -25.62 52.77 15.29
C GLN A 36 -24.46 52.32 14.39
N ILE A 37 -23.74 53.26 13.78
CA ILE A 37 -22.51 52.95 13.02
C ILE A 37 -21.47 52.28 13.92
N GLY A 38 -21.26 52.79 15.14
CA GLY A 38 -20.33 52.19 16.10
C GLY A 38 -20.70 50.74 16.46
N ALA A 39 -21.98 50.44 16.63
CA ALA A 39 -22.47 49.08 16.85
C ALA A 39 -22.20 48.18 15.64
N ILE A 40 -22.49 48.65 14.42
CA ILE A 40 -22.23 47.91 13.18
C ILE A 40 -20.74 47.62 13.02
N VAL A 41 -19.86 48.61 13.24
CA VAL A 41 -18.42 48.43 13.17
C VAL A 41 -17.93 47.39 14.17
N LYS A 42 -18.47 47.39 15.40
CA LYS A 42 -18.11 46.41 16.42
C LYS A 42 -18.55 44.99 16.05
N THR A 43 -19.72 44.84 15.43
CA THR A 43 -20.17 43.56 14.88
C THR A 43 -19.26 43.09 13.75
N ILE A 44 -18.95 43.96 12.78
CA ILE A 44 -18.04 43.63 11.67
C ILE A 44 -16.66 43.20 12.19
N GLN A 45 -16.11 43.89 13.20
CA GLN A 45 -14.84 43.50 13.82
C GLN A 45 -14.91 42.11 14.46
N THR A 46 -16.02 41.81 15.15
CA THR A 46 -16.23 40.49 15.79
C THR A 46 -16.34 39.38 14.75
N ASP A 47 -17.10 39.62 13.68
CA ASP A 47 -17.28 38.68 12.57
C ASP A 47 -15.97 38.45 11.82
N THR A 48 -15.20 39.52 11.59
CA THR A 48 -13.88 39.45 10.94
C THR A 48 -12.91 38.63 11.77
N ASN A 49 -12.84 38.85 13.08
CA ASN A 49 -11.99 38.05 13.97
C ASN A 49 -12.40 36.57 13.99
N SER A 50 -13.71 36.30 13.96
CA SER A 50 -14.23 34.94 13.89
C SER A 50 -13.87 34.26 12.56
N ALA A 51 -13.94 34.99 11.44
CA ALA A 51 -13.53 34.50 10.13
C ALA A 51 -12.03 34.20 10.08
N VAL A 52 -11.18 35.05 10.68
CA VAL A 52 -9.74 34.81 10.78
C VAL A 52 -9.45 33.54 11.57
N ALA A 53 -10.07 33.36 12.74
CA ALA A 53 -9.90 32.14 13.55
C ALA A 53 -10.35 30.88 12.79
N ALA A 54 -11.45 30.96 12.04
CA ALA A 54 -11.89 29.85 11.20
C ALA A 54 -10.91 29.54 10.05
N MET A 55 -10.32 30.56 9.44
CA MET A 55 -9.29 30.39 8.40
C MET A 55 -8.00 29.79 8.96
N GLU A 56 -7.56 30.20 10.14
CA GLU A 56 -6.39 29.63 10.82
C GLU A 56 -6.60 28.13 11.08
N LYS A 57 -7.76 27.76 11.66
CA LYS A 57 -8.11 26.35 11.88
C LYS A 57 -8.21 25.56 10.58
N SER A 58 -8.77 26.14 9.54
CA SER A 58 -8.83 25.50 8.22
C SER A 58 -7.44 25.28 7.64
N THR A 59 -6.53 26.22 7.84
CA THR A 59 -5.13 26.11 7.38
C THR A 59 -4.40 24.98 8.10
N GLU A 60 -4.58 24.88 9.41
CA GLU A 60 -4.04 23.78 10.21
C GLU A 60 -4.55 22.42 9.71
N GLY A 61 -5.86 22.29 9.48
CA GLY A 61 -6.44 21.06 8.94
C GLY A 61 -5.93 20.69 7.54
N VAL A 62 -5.68 21.68 6.68
CA VAL A 62 -5.08 21.44 5.35
C VAL A 62 -3.64 20.94 5.49
N VAL A 63 -2.84 21.49 6.41
CA VAL A 63 -1.46 21.05 6.66
C VAL A 63 -1.44 19.60 7.17
N GLU A 64 -2.28 19.27 8.15
CA GLU A 64 -2.39 17.91 8.67
C GLU A 64 -2.85 16.93 7.57
N GLY A 65 -3.86 17.31 6.78
CA GLY A 65 -4.34 16.50 5.65
C GLY A 65 -3.27 16.27 4.57
N ALA A 66 -2.43 17.28 4.30
CA ALA A 66 -1.30 17.15 3.38
C ALA A 66 -0.23 16.18 3.92
N GLN A 67 0.08 16.25 5.22
CA GLN A 67 1.02 15.33 5.86
C GLN A 67 0.53 13.88 5.82
N LEU A 68 -0.76 13.66 6.10
CA LEU A 68 -1.37 12.33 6.05
C LEU A 68 -1.36 11.77 4.63
N SER A 69 -1.62 12.61 3.63
CA SER A 69 -1.58 12.25 2.22
C SER A 69 -0.16 11.90 1.74
N ASP A 70 0.86 12.63 2.20
CA ASP A 70 2.27 12.29 1.92
C ASP A 70 2.66 10.95 2.55
N ALA A 71 2.26 10.70 3.80
CA ALA A 71 2.50 9.42 4.48
C ALA A 71 1.82 8.25 3.74
N ALA A 72 0.58 8.43 3.29
CA ALA A 72 -0.12 7.44 2.47
C ALA A 72 0.59 7.19 1.14
N GLY A 73 1.09 8.24 0.48
CA GLY A 73 1.88 8.13 -0.75
C GLY A 73 3.16 7.32 -0.56
N ARG A 74 3.89 7.53 0.54
CA ARG A 74 5.09 6.74 0.88
C ARG A 74 4.76 5.26 1.12
N ALA A 75 3.67 4.98 1.85
CA ALA A 75 3.24 3.60 2.10
C ALA A 75 2.86 2.88 0.79
N LEU A 76 2.18 3.57 -0.13
CA LEU A 76 1.86 3.01 -1.45
C LEU A 76 3.11 2.73 -2.28
N ALA A 77 4.12 3.61 -2.25
CA ALA A 77 5.40 3.38 -2.93
C ALA A 77 6.16 2.18 -2.33
N GLU A 78 6.07 1.95 -1.02
CA GLU A 78 6.63 0.76 -0.38
C GLU A 78 5.91 -0.51 -0.86
N ILE A 79 4.57 -0.49 -0.90
CA ILE A 79 3.75 -1.60 -1.41
C ILE A 79 4.11 -1.91 -2.87
N GLU A 80 4.30 -0.90 -3.71
CA GLU A 80 4.71 -1.08 -5.11
C GLU A 80 6.07 -1.78 -5.21
N ASN A 81 7.05 -1.36 -4.40
CA ASN A 81 8.37 -1.99 -4.36
C ASN A 81 8.32 -3.46 -3.93
N VAL A 82 7.54 -3.77 -2.90
CA VAL A 82 7.33 -5.15 -2.42
C VAL A 82 6.65 -5.99 -3.50
N THR A 83 5.64 -5.44 -4.17
CA THR A 83 4.91 -6.13 -5.25
C THR A 83 5.83 -6.45 -6.43
N ASN A 84 6.68 -5.50 -6.83
CA ASN A 84 7.67 -5.73 -7.89
C ASN A 84 8.72 -6.79 -7.49
N ASN A 85 9.09 -6.87 -6.22
CA ASN A 85 9.97 -7.93 -5.72
C ASN A 85 9.29 -9.30 -5.78
N LEU A 86 8.04 -9.38 -5.32
CA LEU A 86 7.23 -10.60 -5.39
C LEU A 86 7.08 -11.10 -6.83
N ALA A 87 6.85 -10.22 -7.79
CA ALA A 87 6.77 -10.59 -9.20
C ALA A 87 8.07 -11.27 -9.69
N ARG A 88 9.24 -10.70 -9.36
CA ARG A 88 10.54 -11.30 -9.71
C ARG A 88 10.78 -12.65 -9.03
N LEU A 89 10.34 -12.80 -7.79
CA LEU A 89 10.43 -14.07 -7.07
C LEU A 89 9.55 -15.14 -7.71
N ILE A 90 8.32 -14.80 -8.11
CA ILE A 90 7.42 -15.71 -8.82
C ILE A 90 8.02 -16.16 -10.15
N GLU A 91 8.61 -15.24 -10.92
CA GLU A 91 9.29 -15.57 -12.17
C GLU A 91 10.48 -16.53 -11.95
N SER A 92 11.27 -16.28 -10.90
CA SER A 92 12.38 -17.15 -10.51
C SER A 92 11.90 -18.54 -10.09
N ILE A 93 10.82 -18.63 -9.32
CA ILE A 93 10.21 -19.91 -8.91
C ILE A 93 9.68 -20.67 -10.13
N SER A 94 9.04 -19.97 -11.07
CA SER A 94 8.54 -20.58 -12.31
C SER A 94 9.68 -21.19 -13.12
N SER A 95 10.76 -20.43 -13.32
CA SER A 95 11.95 -20.92 -14.04
C SER A 95 12.60 -22.12 -13.33
N ALA A 96 12.73 -22.06 -12.00
CA ALA A 96 13.25 -23.19 -11.22
C ALA A 96 12.37 -24.44 -11.33
N THR A 97 11.04 -24.27 -11.37
CA THR A 97 10.07 -25.36 -11.51
C THR A 97 10.15 -26.02 -12.90
N GLU A 98 10.34 -25.23 -13.95
CA GLU A 98 10.58 -25.74 -15.31
C GLU A 98 11.87 -26.55 -15.37
N ALA A 99 12.96 -26.03 -14.81
CA ALA A 99 14.22 -26.76 -14.72
C ALA A 99 14.09 -28.07 -13.93
N GLN A 100 13.36 -28.04 -12.81
CA GLN A 100 13.09 -29.24 -12.00
C GLN A 100 12.29 -30.30 -12.78
N THR A 101 11.35 -29.88 -13.63
CA THR A 101 10.59 -30.78 -14.50
C THR A 101 11.50 -31.49 -15.50
N GLN A 102 12.47 -30.78 -16.08
CA GLN A 102 13.47 -31.38 -16.98
C GLN A 102 14.35 -32.41 -16.24
N VAL A 103 14.80 -32.07 -15.03
CA VAL A 103 15.58 -32.98 -14.18
C VAL A 103 14.77 -34.24 -13.85
N ALA A 104 13.51 -34.09 -13.47
CA ALA A 104 12.63 -35.24 -13.17
C ALA A 104 12.43 -36.15 -14.40
N SER A 105 12.30 -35.58 -15.60
CA SER A 105 12.26 -36.34 -16.85
C SER A 105 13.55 -37.13 -17.06
N GLN A 106 14.72 -36.52 -16.81
CA GLN A 106 16.00 -37.20 -16.93
C GLN A 106 16.16 -38.35 -15.92
N VAL A 107 15.73 -38.14 -14.67
CA VAL A 107 15.71 -39.19 -13.64
C VAL A 107 14.85 -40.36 -14.10
N THR A 108 13.67 -40.08 -14.67
CA THR A 108 12.78 -41.12 -15.20
C THR A 108 13.44 -41.95 -16.30
N LYS A 109 14.14 -41.30 -17.25
CA LYS A 109 14.90 -41.99 -18.30
C LYS A 109 16.03 -42.85 -17.72
N ASN A 110 16.77 -42.33 -16.75
CA ASN A 110 17.84 -43.09 -16.10
C ASN A 110 17.28 -44.33 -15.39
N MET A 111 16.11 -44.23 -14.74
CA MET A 111 15.45 -45.37 -14.11
C MET A 111 15.02 -46.44 -15.12
N GLN A 112 14.54 -46.05 -16.30
CA GLN A 112 14.23 -46.98 -17.38
C GLN A 112 15.49 -47.73 -17.86
N GLN A 113 16.62 -47.03 -18.02
CA GLN A 113 17.89 -47.65 -18.40
C GLN A 113 18.39 -48.63 -17.32
N ILE A 114 18.27 -48.27 -16.04
CA ILE A 114 18.62 -49.18 -14.93
C ILE A 114 17.76 -50.44 -14.97
N GLN A 115 16.46 -50.30 -15.25
CA GLN A 115 15.55 -51.45 -15.37
C GLN A 115 15.97 -52.37 -16.53
N GLU A 116 16.33 -51.80 -17.68
CA GLU A 116 16.82 -52.55 -18.84
C GLU A 116 18.10 -53.33 -18.51
N ILE A 117 19.10 -52.66 -17.93
CA ILE A 117 20.37 -53.27 -17.51
C ILE A 117 20.13 -54.39 -16.48
N THR A 118 19.23 -54.17 -15.53
CA THR A 118 18.87 -55.17 -14.50
C THR A 118 18.26 -56.41 -15.15
N THR A 119 17.40 -56.21 -16.16
CA THR A 119 16.78 -57.31 -16.93
C THR A 119 17.84 -58.10 -17.71
N GLN A 120 18.73 -57.42 -18.42
CA GLN A 120 19.84 -58.04 -19.15
C GLN A 120 20.78 -58.82 -18.20
N THR A 121 21.10 -58.25 -17.04
CA THR A 121 21.95 -58.89 -16.03
C THR A 121 21.30 -60.17 -15.48
N THR A 122 19.99 -60.13 -15.23
CA THR A 122 19.22 -61.29 -14.76
C THR A 122 19.26 -62.41 -15.79
N GLU A 123 19.03 -62.10 -17.07
CA GLU A 123 19.08 -63.09 -18.15
C GLU A 123 20.50 -63.65 -18.33
N GLY A 124 21.53 -62.81 -18.34
CA GLY A 124 22.92 -63.25 -18.40
C GLY A 124 23.32 -64.16 -17.23
N THR A 125 22.81 -63.89 -16.03
CA THR A 125 23.02 -64.75 -14.85
C THR A 125 22.34 -66.12 -15.03
N LYS A 126 21.14 -66.16 -15.60
CA LYS A 126 20.43 -67.41 -15.90
C LYS A 126 21.15 -68.26 -16.94
N VAL A 127 21.68 -67.64 -17.99
CA VAL A 127 22.53 -68.30 -19.00
C VAL A 127 23.78 -68.86 -18.33
N THR A 128 24.46 -68.06 -17.50
CA THR A 128 25.66 -68.48 -16.76
C THR A 128 25.37 -69.68 -15.86
N ALA A 129 24.27 -69.66 -15.09
CA ALA A 129 23.86 -70.78 -14.25
C ALA A 129 23.62 -72.06 -15.08
N THR A 130 23.02 -71.93 -16.26
CA THR A 130 22.81 -73.06 -17.18
C THR A 130 24.13 -73.64 -17.67
N SER A 131 25.08 -72.79 -18.10
CA SER A 131 26.41 -73.24 -18.54
C SER A 131 27.21 -73.91 -17.42
N VAL A 132 27.13 -73.39 -16.18
CA VAL A 132 27.75 -74.02 -15.00
C VAL A 132 27.14 -75.40 -14.73
N GLY A 133 25.82 -75.54 -14.89
CA GLY A 133 25.14 -76.83 -14.81
C GLY A 133 25.66 -77.84 -15.85
N GLN A 134 25.80 -77.40 -17.10
CA GLN A 134 26.34 -78.24 -18.19
C GLN A 134 27.80 -78.65 -17.93
N LEU A 135 28.64 -77.72 -17.44
CA LEU A 135 30.02 -78.01 -17.06
C LEU A 135 30.11 -79.05 -15.94
N THR A 136 29.20 -78.98 -14.97
CA THR A 136 29.12 -79.94 -13.87
C THR A 136 28.78 -81.34 -14.39
N THR A 137 27.82 -81.46 -15.32
CA THR A 137 27.50 -82.73 -15.99
C THR A 137 28.69 -83.27 -16.78
N LEU A 138 29.33 -82.44 -17.60
CA LEU A 138 30.51 -82.86 -18.38
C LEU A 138 31.66 -83.35 -17.49
N ALA A 139 31.92 -82.66 -16.37
CA ALA A 139 32.92 -83.08 -15.41
C ALA A 139 32.58 -84.43 -14.75
N LYS A 140 31.29 -84.69 -14.49
CA LYS A 140 30.81 -85.99 -13.99
C LYS A 140 31.03 -87.10 -15.02
N ASP A 141 30.67 -86.87 -16.27
CA ASP A 141 30.80 -87.84 -17.36
C ASP A 141 32.28 -88.19 -17.62
N LEU A 142 33.16 -87.18 -17.62
CA LEU A 142 34.61 -87.38 -17.72
C LEU A 142 35.14 -88.23 -16.56
N ARG A 143 34.70 -87.97 -15.32
CA ARG A 143 35.10 -88.75 -14.15
C ARG A 143 34.65 -90.22 -14.25
N GLU A 144 33.43 -90.46 -14.72
CA GLU A 144 32.90 -91.83 -14.93
C GLU A 144 33.67 -92.56 -16.04
N SER A 145 33.97 -91.89 -17.15
CA SER A 145 34.79 -92.44 -18.23
C SER A 145 36.18 -92.84 -17.75
N VAL A 146 36.87 -91.98 -17.00
CA VAL A 146 38.21 -92.26 -16.44
C VAL A 146 38.17 -93.38 -15.39
N ALA A 147 37.10 -93.50 -14.60
CA ALA A 147 36.95 -94.59 -13.64
C ALA A 147 36.86 -95.97 -14.31
N GLY A 148 36.26 -96.06 -15.50
CA GLY A 148 36.22 -97.28 -16.30
C GLY A 148 37.61 -97.79 -16.72
N PHE A 149 38.60 -96.89 -16.87
CA PHE A 149 39.98 -97.25 -17.19
C PHE A 149 40.83 -97.65 -15.97
N LYS A 150 40.34 -97.43 -14.74
CA LYS A 150 41.05 -97.77 -13.49
C LYS A 150 40.77 -99.19 -12.97
N LEU A 151 39.88 -99.95 -13.61
CA LEU A 151 39.69 -101.37 -13.35
C LEU A 151 40.66 -102.19 -14.22
N ALA A 152 41.92 -102.23 -13.78
CA ALA A 152 42.96 -103.19 -14.16
C ALA A 152 43.85 -103.45 -12.95
#